data_AF-A0A929ELA1-F1
#
_entry.id   AF-A0A929ELA1-F1
#
_cell.length_a   1.000
_cell.length_b   1.000
_cell.length_c   1.000
_cell.angle_alpha   90.00
_cell.angle_beta   90.00
_cell.angle_gamma   90.00
#
_symmetry.space_group_name_H-M   'P 1'
#
loop_
_entity.id
_entity.type
_entity.pdbx_description
1 polymer ?
#
loop_
_entity_poly.entity_id
_entity_poly.type
_entity_poly.pdbx_seq_one_letter_code
_entity_poly.pdbx_strand_id
1 'polypeptide(L)'
;MDQLVGPHRAFINLTRNHILQMAEQPMAELKDRLVLEILEDIEAEDVIVEAVTKLAKNGFTIALDDFIYSDSLQPLVDLSDIIKIDLMALNDEELEAHATKLADGKRRLLAEKVETQEEYELCKELGFDYFQGYFFCKPKIVAGQRAPANRMTIINLLAKLQDSEVRIEELEELISQDLVLSYRLLKYINSAAFSLQREVDSIHHAIVMLGLNTIRSLANLMLMSNIDDKPQDLLVIAIVRARMCEELSLHVDNKMKDTYFTAGLFSVIDALMDSPMEDVVSQLPLSTELKEALLEQKSTVGEALKCCIAFERADWENVQFQNVDEQAIQKAYFDAVIWSNEAMALVAHS
;
A
#
# COMPACT_ATOMS: atom_id res chain seq x y z
N MET A 1 -5.53 16.55 0.79
CA MET A 1 -6.44 15.57 0.18
C MET A 1 -5.91 15.09 -1.16
N ASP A 2 -5.78 15.95 -2.17
CA ASP A 2 -5.29 15.52 -3.51
C ASP A 2 -3.92 14.86 -3.48
N GLN A 3 -2.98 15.38 -2.69
CA GLN A 3 -1.65 14.78 -2.55
C GLN A 3 -1.66 13.44 -1.78
N LEU A 4 -2.62 13.25 -0.87
CA LEU A 4 -2.62 12.10 0.05
C LEU A 4 -3.37 10.90 -0.52
N VAL A 5 -4.57 11.13 -1.06
CA VAL A 5 -5.43 10.04 -1.58
C VAL A 5 -5.63 10.13 -3.10
N GLY A 6 -4.90 11.01 -3.78
CA GLY A 6 -4.93 11.12 -5.25
C GLY A 6 -6.35 11.38 -5.77
N PRO A 7 -6.86 10.61 -6.75
CA PRO A 7 -8.24 10.69 -7.23
C PRO A 7 -9.25 9.92 -6.36
N HIS A 8 -8.79 9.21 -5.33
CA HIS A 8 -9.61 8.30 -4.53
C HIS A 8 -10.31 9.00 -3.35
N ARG A 9 -11.21 8.26 -2.70
CA ARG A 9 -11.90 8.65 -1.47
C ARG A 9 -11.03 8.29 -0.26
N ALA A 10 -11.05 9.14 0.77
CA ALA A 10 -10.47 8.84 2.06
C ALA A 10 -11.55 8.36 3.03
N PHE A 11 -11.25 7.30 3.75
CA PHE A 11 -12.04 6.80 4.88
C PHE A 11 -11.48 7.44 6.16
N ILE A 12 -12.35 8.02 6.99
CA ILE A 12 -11.95 8.74 8.20
C ILE A 12 -12.80 8.26 9.38
N ASN A 13 -12.12 7.70 10.38
CA ASN A 13 -12.67 7.37 11.68
C ASN A 13 -13.15 8.61 12.43
N LEU A 14 -14.45 8.64 12.73
CA LEU A 14 -15.06 9.69 13.52
C LEU A 14 -15.35 9.22 14.94
N THR A 15 -14.67 9.83 15.90
CA THR A 15 -15.09 9.75 17.30
C THR A 15 -16.45 10.40 17.50
N ARG A 16 -17.14 10.06 18.60
CA ARG A 16 -18.42 10.68 19.00
C ARG A 16 -18.41 12.21 18.87
N ASN A 17 -17.36 12.88 19.34
CA ASN A 17 -17.25 14.34 19.27
C ASN A 17 -17.07 14.85 17.83
N HIS A 18 -16.30 14.14 17.00
CA HIS A 18 -16.11 14.50 15.60
C HIS A 18 -17.42 14.39 14.80
N ILE A 19 -18.25 13.37 15.07
CA ILE A 19 -19.57 13.23 14.44
C ILE A 19 -20.44 14.47 14.71
N LEU A 20 -20.55 14.87 15.98
CA LEU A 20 -21.37 16.01 16.38
C LEU A 20 -20.85 17.31 15.75
N GLN A 21 -19.54 17.53 15.79
CA GLN A 21 -18.92 18.72 15.20
C GLN A 21 -19.12 18.78 13.69
N MET A 22 -18.94 17.65 12.99
CA MET A 22 -19.08 17.58 11.54
C MET A 22 -20.54 17.73 11.10
N ALA A 23 -21.50 17.31 11.92
CA ALA A 23 -22.92 17.53 11.66
C ALA A 23 -23.33 19.00 11.80
N GLU A 24 -22.69 19.76 12.69
CA GLU A 24 -22.91 21.21 12.85
C GLU A 24 -22.21 22.03 11.76
N GLN A 25 -20.99 21.64 11.39
CA GLN A 25 -20.16 22.32 10.40
C GLN A 25 -19.68 21.31 9.34
N PRO A 26 -20.57 20.88 8.43
CA PRO A 26 -20.21 19.91 7.40
C PRO A 26 -19.23 20.54 6.40
N MET A 27 -18.13 19.85 6.14
CA MET A 27 -17.17 20.17 5.07
C MET A 27 -17.73 19.76 3.72
N ALA A 28 -18.82 20.40 3.28
CA ALA A 28 -19.62 19.98 2.13
C ALA A 28 -18.82 19.88 0.82
N GLU A 29 -17.74 20.66 0.69
CA GLU A 29 -16.80 20.61 -0.43
C GLU A 29 -16.00 19.29 -0.52
N LEU A 30 -15.90 18.53 0.58
CA LEU A 30 -15.19 17.25 0.64
C LEU A 30 -16.11 16.03 0.60
N LYS A 31 -17.43 16.21 0.50
CA LYS A 31 -18.41 15.10 0.61
C LYS A 31 -18.18 13.94 -0.38
N ASP A 32 -17.73 14.25 -1.59
CA ASP A 32 -17.50 13.24 -2.64
C ASP A 32 -16.12 12.55 -2.47
N ARG A 33 -15.27 13.10 -1.60
CA ARG A 33 -13.90 12.66 -1.31
C ARG A 33 -13.75 12.00 0.05
N LEU A 34 -14.74 12.10 0.93
CA LEU A 34 -14.71 11.54 2.28
C LEU A 34 -15.81 10.50 2.49
N VAL A 35 -15.39 9.36 3.04
CA VAL A 35 -16.27 8.37 3.65
C VAL A 35 -16.11 8.50 5.16
N LEU A 36 -17.20 8.71 5.87
CA LEU A 36 -17.19 8.93 7.31
C LEU A 36 -17.44 7.60 8.02
N GLU A 37 -16.43 7.10 8.73
CA GLU A 37 -16.49 5.84 9.47
C GLU A 37 -16.99 6.09 10.89
N ILE A 38 -18.10 5.44 11.22
CA ILE A 38 -18.65 5.37 12.58
C ILE A 38 -18.03 4.15 13.24
N LEU A 39 -17.27 4.39 14.31
CA LEU A 39 -16.58 3.36 15.07
C LEU A 39 -17.54 2.41 15.77
N GLU A 40 -17.07 1.19 16.04
CA GLU A 40 -17.79 0.09 16.66
C GLU A 40 -18.20 0.36 18.11
N ASP A 41 -17.49 1.26 18.80
CA ASP A 41 -17.77 1.67 20.18
C ASP A 41 -18.89 2.72 20.29
N ILE A 42 -19.43 3.19 19.16
CA ILE A 42 -20.44 4.26 19.12
C ILE A 42 -21.85 3.69 19.20
N GLU A 43 -22.55 4.04 20.28
CA GLU A 43 -23.95 3.68 20.48
C GLU A 43 -24.91 4.53 19.61
N ALA A 44 -26.01 3.92 19.19
CA ALA A 44 -27.07 4.59 18.40
C ALA A 44 -28.00 5.46 19.28
N GLU A 45 -27.41 6.38 20.05
CA GLU A 45 -28.16 7.39 20.81
C GLU A 45 -28.91 8.34 19.87
N ASP A 46 -30.06 8.88 20.28
CA ASP A 46 -30.87 9.81 19.47
C ASP A 46 -30.05 10.97 18.90
N VAL A 47 -29.13 11.53 19.70
CA VAL A 47 -28.26 12.64 19.29
C VAL A 47 -27.28 12.24 18.18
N ILE A 48 -26.77 11.01 18.23
CA ILE A 48 -25.84 10.47 17.22
C ILE A 48 -26.59 10.14 15.94
N VAL A 49 -27.75 9.47 16.06
CA VAL A 49 -28.61 9.16 14.92
C VAL A 49 -29.05 10.44 14.21
N GLU A 50 -29.40 11.50 14.94
CA GLU A 50 -29.72 12.81 14.36
C GLU A 50 -28.53 13.43 13.63
N ALA A 51 -27.33 13.38 14.23
CA ALA A 51 -26.11 13.90 13.63
C ALA A 51 -25.72 13.15 12.35
N VAL A 52 -25.72 11.81 12.37
CA VAL A 52 -25.46 10.97 11.18
C VAL A 52 -26.53 11.20 10.11
N THR A 53 -27.80 11.35 10.49
CA THR A 53 -28.87 11.70 9.55
C THR A 53 -28.60 13.04 8.86
N LYS A 54 -28.10 14.05 9.58
CA LYS A 54 -27.72 15.34 8.98
C LYS A 54 -26.56 15.16 8.01
N LEU A 55 -25.54 14.38 8.36
CA LEU A 55 -24.39 14.10 7.50
C LEU A 55 -24.81 13.39 6.21
N ALA A 56 -25.62 12.33 6.32
CA ALA A 56 -26.16 11.60 5.17
C ALA A 56 -27.01 12.53 4.26
N LYS A 57 -27.85 13.39 4.83
CA LYS A 57 -28.63 14.40 4.06
C LYS A 57 -27.76 15.45 3.36
N ASN A 58 -26.57 15.74 3.89
CA ASN A 58 -25.59 16.60 3.23
C ASN A 58 -24.81 15.87 2.11
N GLY A 59 -25.06 14.58 1.92
CA GLY A 59 -24.53 13.77 0.82
C GLY A 59 -23.16 13.13 1.11
N PHE A 60 -22.77 13.03 2.38
CA PHE A 60 -21.61 12.21 2.76
C PHE A 60 -21.94 10.73 2.62
N THR A 61 -20.94 9.95 2.21
CA THR A 61 -21.01 8.48 2.32
C THR A 61 -20.70 8.09 3.77
N ILE A 62 -21.57 7.29 4.37
CA ILE A 62 -21.42 6.80 5.75
C ILE A 62 -20.98 5.33 5.73
N ALA A 63 -19.96 4.99 6.50
CA ALA A 63 -19.50 3.63 6.71
C ALA A 63 -19.61 3.26 8.20
N LEU A 64 -19.94 2.00 8.49
CA LEU A 64 -19.83 1.44 9.84
C LEU A 64 -18.57 0.58 9.91
N ASP A 65 -17.71 0.85 10.89
CA ASP A 65 -16.42 0.18 11.09
C ASP A 65 -16.55 -1.03 12.02
N ASP A 66 -15.77 -2.10 11.80
CA ASP A 66 -15.74 -3.34 12.59
C ASP A 66 -17.13 -3.80 13.09
N PHE A 67 -18.13 -3.80 12.20
CA PHE A 67 -19.54 -3.83 12.60
C PHE A 67 -20.04 -5.23 12.98
N ILE A 68 -20.55 -5.36 14.21
CA ILE A 68 -21.30 -6.52 14.69
C ILE A 68 -22.77 -6.13 14.89
N TYR A 69 -23.67 -6.85 14.23
CA TYR A 69 -25.08 -6.48 14.24
C TYR A 69 -25.70 -6.66 15.63
N SER A 70 -26.44 -5.64 16.07
CA SER A 70 -27.41 -5.72 17.16
C SER A 70 -28.65 -4.88 16.83
N ASP A 71 -29.81 -5.24 17.40
CA ASP A 71 -31.07 -4.54 17.08
C ASP A 71 -31.05 -3.06 17.50
N SER A 72 -30.25 -2.70 18.51
CA SER A 72 -30.03 -1.31 18.92
C SER A 72 -29.32 -0.47 17.85
N LEU A 73 -28.52 -1.08 16.98
CA LEU A 73 -27.74 -0.37 15.95
C LEU A 73 -28.50 -0.24 14.62
N GLN A 74 -29.72 -0.80 14.51
CA GLN A 74 -30.52 -0.71 13.29
C GLN A 74 -30.69 0.73 12.76
N PRO A 75 -30.85 1.78 13.59
CA PRO A 75 -30.92 3.16 13.07
C PRO A 75 -29.65 3.62 12.35
N LEU A 76 -28.47 3.17 12.79
CA LEU A 76 -27.19 3.49 12.14
C LEU A 76 -26.99 2.65 10.88
N VAL A 77 -27.38 1.38 10.91
CA VAL A 77 -27.48 0.54 9.71
C VAL A 77 -28.34 1.26 8.69
N ASP A 78 -29.53 1.74 9.08
CA ASP A 78 -30.46 2.39 8.15
C ASP A 78 -29.87 3.60 7.41
N LEU A 79 -28.88 4.27 8.01
CA LEU A 79 -28.21 5.46 7.49
C LEU A 79 -26.88 5.19 6.77
N SER A 80 -26.34 3.98 6.83
CA SER A 80 -25.04 3.65 6.23
C SER A 80 -25.13 3.26 4.76
N ASP A 81 -24.08 3.58 4.00
CA ASP A 81 -23.87 3.16 2.62
C ASP A 81 -22.93 1.95 2.54
N ILE A 82 -21.99 1.85 3.47
CA ILE A 82 -20.98 0.80 3.56
C ILE A 82 -21.02 0.20 4.97
N ILE A 83 -20.94 -1.13 5.06
CA ILE A 83 -20.75 -1.83 6.34
C ILE A 83 -19.51 -2.69 6.24
N LYS A 84 -18.55 -2.41 7.12
CA LYS A 84 -17.28 -3.13 7.21
C LYS A 84 -17.42 -4.23 8.25
N ILE A 85 -17.03 -5.45 7.88
CA ILE A 85 -17.15 -6.64 8.73
C ILE A 85 -15.77 -7.28 8.86
N ASP A 86 -15.25 -7.32 10.09
CA ASP A 86 -14.00 -7.99 10.43
C ASP A 86 -14.19 -9.52 10.43
N LEU A 87 -13.47 -10.22 9.54
CA LEU A 87 -13.49 -11.67 9.46
C LEU A 87 -12.89 -12.37 10.68
N MET A 88 -12.02 -11.70 11.45
CA MET A 88 -11.43 -12.28 12.65
C MET A 88 -12.39 -12.25 13.86
N ALA A 89 -13.43 -11.42 13.80
CA ALA A 89 -14.39 -11.26 14.88
C ALA A 89 -15.54 -12.29 14.82
N LEU A 90 -15.75 -12.95 13.68
CA LEU A 90 -16.89 -13.83 13.41
C LEU A 90 -16.42 -15.20 12.91
N ASN A 91 -17.17 -16.25 13.22
CA ASN A 91 -17.02 -17.53 12.51
C ASN A 91 -17.84 -17.56 11.21
N ASP A 92 -17.63 -18.58 10.36
CA ASP A 92 -18.28 -18.71 9.06
C ASP A 92 -19.82 -18.65 9.12
N GLU A 93 -20.45 -19.27 10.13
CA GLU A 93 -21.92 -19.27 10.29
C GLU A 93 -22.42 -17.87 10.69
N GLU A 94 -21.69 -17.19 11.59
CA GLU A 94 -21.99 -15.83 12.00
C GLU A 94 -21.81 -14.83 10.85
N LEU A 95 -20.76 -15.00 10.05
CA LEU A 95 -20.48 -14.19 8.87
C LEU A 95 -21.60 -14.31 7.83
N GLU A 96 -22.04 -15.54 7.52
CA GLU A 96 -23.16 -15.79 6.60
C GLU A 96 -24.46 -15.14 7.11
N ALA A 97 -24.73 -15.24 8.42
CA ALA A 97 -25.90 -14.63 9.03
C ALA A 97 -25.85 -13.08 8.94
N HIS A 98 -24.69 -12.47 9.18
CA HIS A 98 -24.49 -11.02 9.03
C HIS A 98 -24.67 -10.58 7.59
N ALA A 99 -23.99 -11.25 6.65
CA ALA A 99 -24.08 -10.94 5.23
C ALA A 99 -25.53 -11.03 4.75
N THR A 100 -26.25 -12.12 5.08
CA THR A 100 -27.65 -12.29 4.72
C THR A 100 -28.56 -11.22 5.31
N LYS A 101 -28.33 -10.82 6.56
CA LYS A 101 -29.15 -9.81 7.24
C LYS A 101 -28.94 -8.40 6.69
N LEU A 102 -27.70 -8.08 6.32
CA LEU A 102 -27.29 -6.75 5.89
C LEU A 102 -27.34 -6.55 4.38
N ALA A 103 -27.39 -7.64 3.59
CA ALA A 103 -27.59 -7.64 2.15
C ALA A 103 -29.03 -7.27 1.77
N ASP A 104 -29.40 -6.00 1.97
CA ASP A 104 -30.71 -5.45 1.59
C ASP A 104 -30.71 -4.78 0.19
N GLY A 105 -29.57 -4.84 -0.51
CA GLY A 105 -29.35 -4.27 -1.84
C GLY A 105 -29.21 -2.75 -1.88
N LYS A 106 -29.28 -2.06 -0.74
CA LYS A 106 -29.05 -0.61 -0.65
C LYS A 106 -27.63 -0.27 -0.22
N ARG A 107 -26.98 -1.19 0.50
CA ARG A 107 -25.66 -1.00 1.11
C ARG A 107 -24.65 -1.92 0.48
N ARG A 108 -23.40 -1.52 0.58
CA ARG A 108 -22.26 -2.32 0.16
C ARG A 108 -21.60 -2.96 1.37
N LEU A 109 -21.32 -4.26 1.28
CA LEU A 109 -20.57 -4.95 2.33
C LEU A 109 -19.08 -4.94 1.99
N LEU A 110 -18.26 -4.63 2.99
CA LEU A 110 -16.80 -4.63 2.90
C LEU A 110 -16.24 -5.66 3.89
N ALA A 111 -15.52 -6.66 3.38
CA ALA A 111 -14.84 -7.66 4.20
C ALA A 111 -13.47 -7.12 4.61
N GLU A 112 -13.21 -7.04 5.92
CA GLU A 112 -11.93 -6.61 6.48
C GLU A 112 -11.09 -7.76 7.00
N LYS A 113 -9.77 -7.53 7.04
CA LYS A 113 -8.77 -8.51 7.47
C LYS A 113 -8.84 -9.81 6.68
N VAL A 114 -9.07 -9.69 5.36
CA VAL A 114 -8.99 -10.82 4.41
C VAL A 114 -7.54 -11.24 4.23
N GLU A 115 -7.17 -12.39 4.76
CA GLU A 115 -5.80 -12.90 4.83
C GLU A 115 -5.55 -14.10 3.90
N THR A 116 -6.60 -14.81 3.46
CA THR A 116 -6.51 -16.01 2.61
C THR A 116 -7.38 -15.95 1.34
N GLN A 117 -7.06 -16.78 0.34
CA GLN A 117 -7.84 -16.88 -0.90
C GLN A 117 -9.20 -17.50 -0.60
N GLU A 118 -9.25 -18.43 0.33
CA GLU A 118 -10.45 -19.11 0.81
C GLU A 118 -11.43 -18.12 1.45
N GLU A 119 -10.94 -17.23 2.34
CA GLU A 119 -11.75 -16.15 2.92
C GLU A 119 -12.30 -15.20 1.86
N TYR A 120 -11.47 -14.82 0.88
CA TYR A 120 -11.90 -13.98 -0.23
C TYR A 120 -13.00 -14.63 -1.07
N GLU A 121 -12.86 -15.92 -1.40
CA GLU A 121 -13.87 -16.68 -2.15
C GLU A 121 -15.16 -16.82 -1.36
N LEU A 122 -15.09 -17.16 -0.07
CA LEU A 122 -16.25 -17.24 0.81
C LEU A 122 -17.01 -15.89 0.86
N CYS A 123 -16.31 -14.78 1.13
CA CYS A 123 -16.94 -13.46 1.19
C CYS A 123 -17.58 -13.08 -0.16
N LYS A 124 -16.93 -13.44 -1.28
CA LYS A 124 -17.49 -13.20 -2.60
C LYS A 124 -18.76 -14.02 -2.85
N GLU A 125 -18.83 -15.27 -2.40
CA GLU A 125 -20.02 -16.11 -2.47
C GLU A 125 -21.15 -15.57 -1.59
N LEU A 126 -20.82 -15.00 -0.42
CA LEU A 126 -21.74 -14.33 0.49
C LEU A 126 -22.23 -12.96 -0.01
N GLY A 127 -21.72 -12.48 -1.16
CA GLY A 127 -22.20 -11.27 -1.81
C GLY A 127 -21.53 -9.97 -1.34
N PHE A 128 -20.34 -10.04 -0.76
CA PHE A 128 -19.56 -8.85 -0.43
C PHE A 128 -19.14 -8.06 -1.69
N ASP A 129 -19.20 -6.73 -1.59
CA ASP A 129 -18.88 -5.81 -2.68
C ASP A 129 -17.40 -5.38 -2.67
N TYR A 130 -16.83 -5.24 -1.48
CA TYR A 130 -15.49 -4.75 -1.24
C TYR A 130 -14.68 -5.66 -0.32
N PHE A 131 -13.37 -5.60 -0.47
CA PHE A 131 -12.43 -6.46 0.25
C PHE A 131 -11.22 -5.63 0.66
N GLN A 132 -10.80 -5.78 1.90
CA GLN A 132 -9.63 -5.15 2.49
C GLN A 132 -8.85 -6.19 3.29
N GLY A 133 -7.57 -6.36 2.98
CA GLY A 133 -6.71 -7.28 3.72
C GLY A 133 -5.41 -7.62 2.99
N TYR A 134 -4.48 -8.28 3.68
CA TYR A 134 -3.15 -8.57 3.16
C TYR A 134 -3.11 -9.74 2.18
N PHE A 135 -4.21 -10.47 2.01
CA PHE A 135 -4.31 -11.52 1.01
C PHE A 135 -3.83 -11.06 -0.38
N PHE A 136 -4.19 -9.85 -0.79
CA PHE A 136 -3.80 -9.28 -2.09
C PHE A 136 -2.29 -8.99 -2.24
N CYS A 137 -1.55 -9.02 -1.13
CA CYS A 137 -0.11 -8.84 -1.07
C CYS A 137 0.67 -10.16 -0.90
N LYS A 138 0.01 -11.32 -1.01
CA LYS A 138 0.65 -12.63 -0.90
C LYS A 138 0.78 -13.30 -2.29
N PRO A 139 1.83 -14.13 -2.51
CA PRO A 139 1.96 -14.90 -3.74
C PRO A 139 0.86 -15.94 -3.90
N LYS A 140 0.33 -16.10 -5.12
CA LYS A 140 -0.56 -17.20 -5.50
C LYS A 140 0.28 -18.44 -5.82
N ILE A 141 0.64 -19.20 -4.79
CA ILE A 141 1.50 -20.38 -4.94
C ILE A 141 0.70 -21.52 -5.59
N VAL A 142 1.07 -21.88 -6.82
CA VAL A 142 0.57 -23.11 -7.47
C VAL A 142 1.63 -24.20 -7.34
N ALA A 143 1.36 -25.20 -6.51
CA ALA A 143 2.29 -26.28 -6.23
C ALA A 143 2.78 -26.98 -7.51
N GLY A 144 4.10 -27.03 -7.71
CA GLY A 144 4.74 -27.71 -8.85
C GLY A 144 4.85 -26.89 -10.14
N GLN A 145 4.40 -25.63 -10.16
CA GLN A 145 4.52 -24.75 -11.32
C GLN A 145 5.75 -23.84 -11.17
N ARG A 146 6.63 -23.83 -12.19
CA ARG A 146 7.72 -22.84 -12.25
C ARG A 146 7.13 -21.47 -12.60
N ALA A 147 7.75 -20.40 -12.10
CA ALA A 147 7.42 -19.04 -12.51
C ALA A 147 7.39 -18.94 -14.05
N PRO A 148 6.37 -18.29 -14.64
CA PRO A 148 6.28 -18.17 -16.08
C PRO A 148 7.51 -17.47 -16.69
N ALA A 149 7.84 -17.78 -17.96
CA ALA A 149 9.11 -17.41 -18.59
C ALA A 149 9.37 -15.89 -18.64
N ASN A 150 8.30 -15.08 -18.69
CA ASN A 150 8.37 -13.62 -18.56
C ASN A 150 8.91 -13.19 -17.19
N ARG A 151 8.49 -13.84 -16.10
CA ARG A 151 8.97 -13.54 -14.73
C ARG A 151 10.44 -13.90 -14.55
N MET A 152 10.89 -15.00 -15.14
CA MET A 152 12.32 -15.36 -15.13
C MET A 152 13.18 -14.31 -15.85
N THR A 153 12.65 -13.69 -16.91
CA THR A 153 13.34 -12.59 -17.60
C THR A 153 13.49 -11.39 -16.68
N ILE A 154 12.43 -11.04 -15.94
CA ILE A 154 12.46 -9.95 -14.95
C ILE A 154 13.45 -10.26 -13.82
N ILE A 155 13.41 -11.47 -13.24
CA ILE A 155 14.37 -11.91 -12.21
C ILE A 155 15.81 -11.78 -12.70
N ASN A 156 16.11 -12.20 -13.93
CA ASN A 156 17.46 -12.07 -14.49
C ASN A 156 17.90 -10.62 -14.65
N LEU A 157 17.00 -9.71 -15.03
CA LEU A 157 17.29 -8.28 -15.12
C LEU A 157 17.49 -7.67 -13.73
N LEU A 158 16.62 -7.98 -12.77
CA LEU A 158 16.77 -7.57 -11.37
C LEU A 158 18.09 -8.10 -10.78
N ALA A 159 18.47 -9.34 -11.06
CA ALA A 159 19.72 -9.91 -10.60
C ALA A 159 20.93 -9.12 -11.12
N LYS A 160 20.93 -8.75 -12.40
CA LYS A 160 21.98 -7.89 -12.98
C LYS A 160 21.99 -6.49 -12.37
N LEU A 161 20.82 -5.92 -12.09
CA LEU A 161 20.72 -4.62 -11.43
C LEU A 161 21.31 -4.68 -10.02
N GLN A 162 21.07 -5.76 -9.27
CA GLN A 162 21.53 -5.91 -7.89
C GLN A 162 23.00 -6.35 -7.74
N ASP A 163 23.69 -6.64 -8.83
CA ASP A 163 25.12 -6.98 -8.80
C ASP A 163 25.93 -5.76 -8.29
N SER A 164 26.67 -5.96 -7.19
CA SER A 164 27.48 -4.89 -6.59
C SER A 164 28.68 -4.49 -7.44
N GLU A 165 29.11 -5.38 -8.34
CA GLU A 165 30.26 -5.18 -9.22
C GLU A 165 29.87 -4.59 -10.58
N VAL A 166 28.58 -4.31 -10.81
CA VAL A 166 28.10 -3.76 -12.09
C VAL A 166 28.73 -2.40 -12.36
N ARG A 167 29.33 -2.25 -13.55
CA ARG A 167 29.93 -0.98 -13.96
C ARG A 167 28.85 -0.02 -14.45
N ILE A 168 29.10 1.29 -14.35
CA ILE A 168 28.17 2.34 -14.81
C ILE A 168 27.79 2.11 -16.27
N GLU A 169 28.77 1.79 -17.11
CA GLU A 169 28.55 1.57 -18.55
C GLU A 169 27.69 0.34 -18.83
N GLU A 170 27.81 -0.71 -18.01
CA GLU A 170 27.02 -1.93 -18.14
C GLU A 170 25.57 -1.70 -17.72
N LEU A 171 25.35 -0.93 -16.66
CA LEU A 171 24.00 -0.53 -16.25
C LEU A 171 23.37 0.38 -17.29
N GLU A 172 24.11 1.36 -17.80
CA GLU A 172 23.66 2.26 -18.85
C GLU A 172 23.23 1.46 -20.10
N GLU A 173 24.04 0.50 -20.53
CA GLU A 173 23.72 -0.37 -21.67
C GLU A 173 22.47 -1.21 -21.40
N LEU A 174 22.36 -1.79 -20.20
CA LEU A 174 21.22 -2.61 -19.80
C LEU A 174 19.90 -1.81 -19.81
N ILE A 175 19.91 -0.57 -19.32
CA ILE A 175 18.72 0.30 -19.33
C ILE A 175 18.44 0.78 -20.76
N SER A 176 19.48 1.17 -21.51
CA SER A 176 19.35 1.75 -22.86
C SER A 176 18.88 0.75 -23.92
N GLN A 177 19.02 -0.55 -23.68
CA GLN A 177 18.49 -1.60 -24.56
C GLN A 177 16.95 -1.58 -24.62
N ASP A 178 16.28 -1.06 -23.60
CA ASP A 178 14.83 -0.89 -23.57
C ASP A 178 14.47 0.60 -23.70
N LEU A 179 13.98 0.97 -24.88
CA LEU A 179 13.58 2.35 -25.21
C LEU A 179 12.43 2.84 -24.32
N VAL A 180 11.51 1.96 -23.92
CA VAL A 180 10.36 2.31 -23.08
C VAL A 180 10.83 2.55 -21.66
N LEU A 181 11.66 1.66 -21.12
CA LEU A 181 12.29 1.81 -19.80
C LEU A 181 13.11 3.11 -19.72
N SER A 182 13.97 3.35 -20.73
CA SER A 182 14.82 4.54 -20.79
C SER A 182 14.01 5.83 -20.81
N TYR A 183 12.98 5.88 -21.67
CA TYR A 183 12.09 7.03 -21.75
C TYR A 183 11.33 7.28 -20.44
N ARG A 184 10.76 6.23 -19.83
CA ARG A 184 10.02 6.33 -18.57
C ARG A 184 10.93 6.80 -17.42
N LEU A 185 12.15 6.26 -17.35
CA LEU A 185 13.12 6.64 -16.33
C LEU A 185 13.53 8.11 -16.47
N LEU A 186 13.87 8.58 -17.68
CA LEU A 186 14.20 9.99 -17.92
C LEU A 186 13.00 10.91 -17.65
N LYS A 187 11.79 10.53 -18.06
CA LYS A 187 10.57 11.28 -17.78
C LYS A 187 10.31 11.39 -16.28
N TYR A 188 10.54 10.32 -15.54
CA TYR A 188 10.41 10.31 -14.08
C TYR A 188 11.46 11.21 -13.42
N ILE A 189 12.72 11.13 -13.85
CA ILE A 189 13.82 11.99 -13.37
C ILE A 189 13.54 13.48 -13.63
N ASN A 190 12.99 13.80 -14.79
CA ASN A 190 12.65 15.18 -15.18
C ASN A 190 11.32 15.67 -14.59
N SER A 191 10.67 14.88 -13.74
CA SER A 191 9.45 15.30 -13.06
C SER A 191 9.72 16.23 -11.88
N ALA A 192 8.65 16.80 -11.33
CA ALA A 192 8.72 17.64 -10.13
C ALA A 192 9.36 16.93 -8.93
N ALA A 193 9.31 15.59 -8.90
CA ALA A 193 9.82 14.75 -7.81
C ALA A 193 11.31 15.00 -7.50
N PHE A 194 12.13 15.33 -8.50
CA PHE A 194 13.55 15.67 -8.30
C PHE A 194 13.86 17.16 -8.34
N SER A 195 12.91 18.00 -8.76
CA SER A 195 13.06 19.47 -8.80
C SER A 195 14.35 19.94 -9.49
N LEU A 196 14.68 19.33 -10.64
CA LEU A 196 15.94 19.58 -11.35
C LEU A 196 15.97 20.95 -12.03
N GLN A 197 17.12 21.62 -11.99
CA GLN A 197 17.32 22.92 -12.68
C GLN A 197 17.47 22.79 -14.19
N ARG A 198 17.87 21.62 -14.68
CA ARG A 198 18.06 21.31 -16.10
C ARG A 198 17.50 19.93 -16.40
N GLU A 199 16.95 19.79 -17.59
CA GLU A 199 16.46 18.52 -18.11
C GLU A 199 17.64 17.55 -18.31
N VAL A 200 17.43 16.30 -17.92
CA VAL A 200 18.35 15.18 -18.09
C VAL A 200 17.92 14.40 -19.33
N ASP A 201 18.81 14.30 -20.32
CA ASP A 201 18.55 13.74 -21.64
C ASP A 201 19.16 12.35 -21.89
N SER A 202 19.95 11.83 -20.93
CA SER A 202 20.63 10.54 -21.06
C SER A 202 20.77 9.81 -19.73
N ILE A 203 20.77 8.47 -19.78
CA ILE A 203 20.94 7.60 -18.62
C ILE A 203 22.30 7.84 -17.95
N HIS A 204 23.36 8.03 -18.75
CA HIS A 204 24.68 8.37 -18.24
C HIS A 204 24.65 9.62 -17.35
N HIS A 205 24.07 10.71 -17.87
CA HIS A 205 23.95 11.96 -17.14
C HIS A 205 23.13 11.79 -15.86
N ALA A 206 22.04 11.01 -15.92
CA ALA A 206 21.25 10.66 -14.76
C ALA A 206 22.07 9.93 -13.67
N ILE A 207 22.87 8.93 -14.06
CA ILE A 207 23.74 8.18 -13.12
C ILE A 207 24.77 9.09 -12.47
N VAL A 208 25.43 9.96 -13.25
CA VAL A 208 26.42 10.91 -12.72
C VAL A 208 25.79 11.91 -11.75
N MET A 209 24.56 12.33 -12.02
CA MET A 209 23.87 13.36 -11.24
C MET A 209 23.22 12.83 -9.97
N LEU A 210 22.46 11.73 -10.06
CA LEU A 210 21.68 11.16 -8.96
C LEU A 210 22.41 10.04 -8.22
N GLY A 211 23.41 9.44 -8.86
CA GLY A 211 24.12 8.28 -8.35
C GLY A 211 23.55 6.96 -8.85
N LEU A 212 24.42 5.94 -8.88
CA LEU A 212 24.13 4.62 -9.43
C LEU A 212 22.95 3.94 -8.71
N ASN A 213 22.91 4.02 -7.39
CA ASN A 213 21.91 3.34 -6.58
C ASN A 213 20.49 3.89 -6.80
N THR A 214 20.35 5.22 -6.93
CA THR A 214 19.06 5.83 -7.25
C THR A 214 18.54 5.36 -8.60
N ILE A 215 19.40 5.34 -9.63
CA ILE A 215 19.02 4.84 -10.97
C ILE A 215 18.66 3.35 -10.91
N ARG A 216 19.41 2.55 -10.14
CA ARG A 216 19.10 1.13 -9.90
C ARG A 216 17.71 0.95 -9.27
N SER A 217 17.39 1.72 -8.22
CA SER A 217 16.09 1.69 -7.56
C SER A 217 14.94 2.03 -8.51
N LEU A 218 15.11 3.03 -9.37
CA LEU A 218 14.12 3.41 -10.37
C LEU A 218 13.97 2.36 -11.46
N ALA A 219 15.07 1.77 -11.93
CA ALA A 219 15.04 0.69 -12.90
C ALA A 219 14.31 -0.55 -12.33
N ASN A 220 14.56 -0.91 -11.07
CA ASN A 220 13.84 -1.99 -10.38
C ASN A 220 12.33 -1.74 -10.38
N LEU A 221 11.90 -0.53 -10.00
CA LEU A 221 10.50 -0.16 -9.98
C LEU A 221 9.84 -0.30 -11.37
N MET A 222 10.49 0.20 -12.41
CA MET A 222 9.97 0.12 -13.78
C MET A 222 9.89 -1.33 -14.27
N LEU A 223 10.89 -2.19 -13.95
CA LEU A 223 10.84 -3.61 -14.29
C LEU A 223 9.69 -4.33 -13.58
N MET A 224 9.46 -4.02 -12.30
CA MET A 224 8.35 -4.57 -11.53
C MET A 224 7.00 -4.07 -12.06
N SER A 225 6.94 -2.84 -12.58
CA SER A 225 5.72 -2.27 -13.16
C SER A 225 5.25 -2.94 -14.45
N ASN A 226 6.14 -3.67 -15.14
CA ASN A 226 5.81 -4.39 -16.37
C ASN A 226 5.11 -5.75 -16.09
N ILE A 227 4.74 -6.04 -14.85
CA ILE A 227 4.05 -7.27 -14.46
C ILE A 227 2.53 -7.00 -14.51
N ASP A 228 1.95 -7.18 -15.69
CA ASP A 228 0.58 -6.74 -15.99
C ASP A 228 -0.52 -7.61 -15.35
N ASP A 229 -0.20 -8.81 -14.88
CA ASP A 229 -1.16 -9.77 -14.30
C ASP A 229 -1.37 -9.58 -12.78
N LYS A 230 -0.91 -8.46 -12.23
CA LYS A 230 -0.94 -8.14 -10.79
C LYS A 230 -1.73 -6.86 -10.51
N PRO A 231 -2.37 -6.76 -9.33
CA PRO A 231 -3.01 -5.51 -8.91
C PRO A 231 -1.99 -4.37 -8.87
N GLN A 232 -2.34 -3.22 -9.44
CA GLN A 232 -1.47 -2.03 -9.39
C GLN A 232 -1.20 -1.58 -7.94
N ASP A 233 -2.16 -1.81 -7.04
CA ASP A 233 -2.02 -1.54 -5.60
C ASP A 233 -0.80 -2.23 -4.98
N LEU A 234 -0.38 -3.39 -5.49
CA LEU A 234 0.82 -4.07 -5.01
C LEU A 234 2.10 -3.25 -5.27
N LEU A 235 2.16 -2.57 -6.41
CA LEU A 235 3.26 -1.65 -6.73
C LEU A 235 3.19 -0.39 -5.88
N VAL A 236 1.98 0.14 -5.62
CA VAL A 236 1.79 1.28 -4.72
C VAL A 236 2.37 0.95 -3.35
N ILE A 237 2.01 -0.21 -2.79
CA ILE A 237 2.55 -0.69 -1.50
C ILE A 237 4.08 -0.81 -1.56
N ALA A 238 4.63 -1.41 -2.62
CA ALA A 238 6.08 -1.54 -2.78
C ALA A 238 6.80 -0.18 -2.70
N ILE A 239 6.27 0.84 -3.38
CA ILE A 239 6.85 2.18 -3.45
C ILE A 239 6.69 2.92 -2.11
N VAL A 240 5.52 2.83 -1.48
CA VAL A 240 5.28 3.43 -0.15
C VAL A 240 6.26 2.85 0.86
N ARG A 241 6.40 1.52 0.90
CA ARG A 241 7.38 0.85 1.77
C ARG A 241 8.81 1.25 1.46
N ALA A 242 9.18 1.28 0.19
CA ALA A 242 10.50 1.72 -0.25
C ALA A 242 10.81 3.12 0.29
N ARG A 243 9.90 4.07 0.06
CA ARG A 243 10.11 5.45 0.48
C ARG A 243 10.07 5.62 2.00
N MET A 244 9.15 4.97 2.70
CA MET A 244 9.10 5.04 4.16
C MET A 244 10.35 4.45 4.79
N CYS A 245 10.83 3.28 4.33
CA CYS A 245 12.08 2.70 4.81
C CYS A 245 13.27 3.63 4.57
N GLU A 246 13.35 4.25 3.38
CA GLU A 246 14.39 5.24 3.06
C GLU A 246 14.34 6.44 4.04
N GLU A 247 13.16 7.00 4.30
CA GLU A 247 12.98 8.12 5.25
C GLU A 247 13.37 7.73 6.68
N LEU A 248 12.98 6.53 7.14
CA LEU A 248 13.36 6.02 8.46
C LEU A 248 14.88 5.88 8.61
N SER A 249 15.60 5.54 7.53
CA SER A 249 17.06 5.42 7.54
C SER A 249 17.77 6.73 7.92
N LEU A 250 17.15 7.89 7.65
CA LEU A 250 17.70 9.21 7.95
C LEU A 250 17.88 9.45 9.45
N HIS A 251 17.14 8.71 10.28
CA HIS A 251 17.21 8.78 11.74
C HIS A 251 18.28 7.85 12.36
N VAL A 252 18.93 7.02 11.54
CA VAL A 252 19.91 6.01 12.01
C VAL A 252 21.24 6.17 11.28
N ASP A 253 21.28 5.79 10.00
CA ASP A 253 22.45 5.91 9.14
C ASP A 253 22.04 6.19 7.69
N ASN A 254 22.14 7.47 7.31
CA ASN A 254 21.83 7.95 5.96
C ASN A 254 22.72 7.30 4.86
N LYS A 255 23.84 6.66 5.22
CA LYS A 255 24.69 5.98 4.22
C LYS A 255 24.03 4.75 3.61
N MET A 256 23.06 4.15 4.29
CA MET A 256 22.38 2.94 3.84
C MET A 256 20.99 3.21 3.24
N LYS A 257 20.60 4.48 3.02
CA LYS A 257 19.26 4.84 2.53
C LYS A 257 18.79 4.03 1.31
N ASP A 258 19.68 3.73 0.38
CA ASP A 258 19.36 2.97 -0.83
C ASP A 258 19.07 1.49 -0.53
N THR A 259 19.72 0.93 0.49
CA THR A 259 19.45 -0.43 1.00
C THR A 259 18.08 -0.49 1.64
N TYR A 260 17.72 0.52 2.45
CA TYR A 260 16.37 0.62 3.04
C TYR A 260 15.30 0.76 1.96
N PHE A 261 15.53 1.62 0.97
CA PHE A 261 14.64 1.75 -0.19
C PHE A 261 14.44 0.41 -0.90
N THR A 262 15.54 -0.29 -1.21
CA THR A 262 15.48 -1.58 -1.91
C THR A 262 14.75 -2.65 -1.09
N ALA A 263 14.95 -2.70 0.24
CA ALA A 263 14.25 -3.62 1.12
C ALA A 263 12.73 -3.37 1.11
N GLY A 264 12.30 -2.11 1.20
CA GLY A 264 10.89 -1.75 1.09
C GLY A 264 10.29 -2.12 -0.26
N LEU A 265 11.00 -1.81 -1.36
CA LEU A 265 10.56 -2.14 -2.72
C LEU A 265 10.43 -3.66 -2.93
N PHE A 266 11.41 -4.44 -2.47
CA PHE A 266 11.43 -5.90 -2.68
C PHE A 266 10.55 -6.65 -1.68
N SER A 267 9.96 -5.97 -0.70
CA SER A 267 9.10 -6.59 0.32
C SER A 267 7.82 -7.26 -0.22
N VAL A 268 7.48 -7.01 -1.49
CA VAL A 268 6.33 -7.63 -2.18
C VAL A 268 6.73 -8.40 -3.45
N ILE A 269 8.03 -8.64 -3.64
CA ILE A 269 8.54 -9.27 -4.87
C ILE A 269 8.07 -10.72 -5.00
N ASP A 270 7.88 -11.41 -3.89
CA ASP A 270 7.31 -12.75 -3.81
C ASP A 270 5.90 -12.77 -4.43
N ALA A 271 5.04 -11.83 -4.03
CA ALA A 271 3.69 -11.67 -4.53
C ALA A 271 3.63 -11.27 -6.01
N LEU A 272 4.57 -10.42 -6.46
CA LEU A 272 4.73 -10.09 -7.87
C LEU A 272 5.18 -11.32 -8.69
N MET A 273 6.04 -12.17 -8.12
CA MET A 273 6.57 -13.35 -8.80
C MET A 273 5.68 -14.60 -8.71
N ASP A 274 4.65 -14.62 -7.85
CA ASP A 274 3.98 -15.83 -7.34
C ASP A 274 4.96 -16.93 -6.97
N SER A 275 5.92 -16.59 -6.13
CA SER A 275 6.90 -17.54 -5.63
C SER A 275 7.19 -17.23 -4.17
N PRO A 276 7.49 -18.22 -3.32
CA PRO A 276 7.95 -17.96 -1.96
C PRO A 276 9.10 -16.95 -1.94
N MET A 277 9.11 -16.05 -0.94
CA MET A 277 10.16 -15.03 -0.80
C MET A 277 11.57 -15.65 -0.80
N GLU A 278 11.74 -16.79 -0.11
CA GLU A 278 13.00 -17.54 -0.07
C GLU A 278 13.48 -17.94 -1.48
N ASP A 279 12.58 -18.43 -2.33
CA ASP A 279 12.90 -18.85 -3.70
C ASP A 279 13.33 -17.65 -4.56
N VAL A 280 12.65 -16.51 -4.43
CA VAL A 280 12.99 -15.30 -5.19
C VAL A 280 14.32 -14.72 -4.71
N VAL A 281 14.49 -14.56 -3.40
CA VAL A 281 15.71 -14.01 -2.79
C VAL A 281 16.93 -14.89 -3.09
N SER A 282 16.77 -16.21 -3.17
CA SER A 282 17.86 -17.13 -3.52
C SER A 282 18.40 -16.94 -4.95
N GLN A 283 17.58 -16.40 -5.86
CA GLN A 283 17.93 -16.14 -7.25
C GLN A 283 18.59 -14.76 -7.47
N LEU A 284 18.55 -13.89 -6.46
CA LEU A 284 19.07 -12.53 -6.53
C LEU A 284 20.41 -12.43 -5.78
N PRO A 285 21.42 -11.72 -6.32
CA PRO A 285 22.71 -11.50 -5.66
C PRO A 285 22.60 -10.40 -4.59
N LEU A 286 21.67 -10.54 -3.67
CA LEU A 286 21.45 -9.57 -2.60
C LEU A 286 22.52 -9.67 -1.51
N SER A 287 22.82 -8.53 -0.87
CA SER A 287 23.66 -8.46 0.32
C SER A 287 23.03 -9.24 1.48
N THR A 288 23.86 -9.65 2.45
CA THR A 288 23.38 -10.32 3.68
C THR A 288 22.32 -9.48 4.39
N GLU A 289 22.56 -8.16 4.51
CA GLU A 289 21.63 -7.21 5.14
C GLU A 289 20.23 -7.26 4.49
N LEU A 290 20.16 -7.24 3.15
CA LEU A 290 18.88 -7.31 2.43
C LEU A 290 18.20 -8.67 2.58
N LYS A 291 18.96 -9.76 2.60
CA LYS A 291 18.42 -11.11 2.80
C LYS A 291 17.81 -11.25 4.19
N GLU A 292 18.51 -10.80 5.23
CA GLU A 292 18.03 -10.81 6.61
C GLU A 292 16.80 -9.90 6.80
N ALA A 293 16.77 -8.75 6.13
CA ALA A 293 15.62 -7.84 6.16
C ALA A 293 14.37 -8.45 5.49
N LEU A 294 14.52 -9.06 4.32
CA LEU A 294 13.39 -9.60 3.55
C LEU A 294 12.86 -10.94 4.09
N LEU A 295 13.75 -11.81 4.58
CA LEU A 295 13.37 -13.15 5.04
C LEU A 295 13.02 -13.21 6.52
N GLU A 296 13.76 -12.49 7.35
CA GLU A 296 13.67 -12.61 8.81
C GLU A 296 13.17 -11.32 9.47
N GLN A 297 13.06 -10.22 8.72
CA GLN A 297 12.78 -8.87 9.25
C GLN A 297 13.71 -8.49 10.41
N LYS A 298 14.97 -8.92 10.30
CA LYS A 298 16.06 -8.60 11.23
C LYS A 298 16.97 -7.55 10.61
N SER A 299 17.96 -7.12 11.40
CA SER A 299 18.84 -5.99 11.13
C SER A 299 18.11 -4.65 11.22
N THR A 300 18.86 -3.55 11.20
CA THR A 300 18.26 -2.21 11.21
C THR A 300 17.37 -1.98 9.98
N VAL A 301 17.70 -2.58 8.84
CA VAL A 301 16.89 -2.51 7.62
C VAL A 301 15.59 -3.29 7.77
N GLY A 302 15.64 -4.51 8.33
CA GLY A 302 14.45 -5.33 8.55
C GLY A 302 13.52 -4.77 9.62
N GLU A 303 14.07 -4.13 10.66
CA GLU A 303 13.27 -3.43 11.67
C GLU A 303 12.50 -2.24 11.07
N ALA A 304 13.10 -1.48 10.15
CA ALA A 304 12.38 -0.42 9.44
C ALA A 304 11.27 -0.99 8.56
N LEU A 305 11.54 -2.09 7.86
CA LEU A 305 10.53 -2.79 7.07
C LEU A 305 9.38 -3.31 7.95
N LYS A 306 9.71 -3.90 9.10
CA LYS A 306 8.72 -4.37 10.08
C LYS A 306 7.86 -3.23 10.61
N CYS A 307 8.47 -2.09 10.97
CA CYS A 307 7.76 -0.89 11.40
C CYS A 307 6.80 -0.39 10.32
N CYS A 308 7.26 -0.35 9.07
CA CYS A 308 6.44 0.06 7.93
C CYS A 308 5.24 -0.87 7.72
N ILE A 309 5.45 -2.19 7.73
CA ILE A 309 4.36 -3.18 7.61
C ILE A 309 3.39 -3.08 8.80
N ALA A 310 3.89 -2.88 10.02
CA ALA A 310 3.04 -2.71 11.20
C ALA A 310 2.16 -1.45 11.08
N PHE A 311 2.73 -0.34 10.57
CA PHE A 311 2.00 0.90 10.36
C PHE A 311 0.85 0.73 9.36
N GLU A 312 1.11 0.07 8.23
CA GLU A 312 0.08 -0.23 7.22
C GLU A 312 -1.02 -1.16 7.78
N ARG A 313 -0.67 -2.04 8.72
CA ARG A 313 -1.59 -2.98 9.39
C ARG A 313 -2.42 -2.36 10.49
N ALA A 314 -2.18 -1.09 10.83
CA ALA A 314 -2.67 -0.48 12.06
C ALA A 314 -2.29 -1.30 13.32
N ASP A 315 -1.18 -2.02 13.28
CA ASP A 315 -0.62 -2.80 14.40
C ASP A 315 0.24 -1.88 15.28
N TRP A 316 -0.43 -0.92 15.95
CA TRP A 316 0.21 0.18 16.67
C TRP A 316 1.19 -0.28 17.75
N GLU A 317 0.97 -1.45 18.36
CA GLU A 317 1.88 -2.04 19.35
C GLU A 317 3.25 -2.39 18.76
N ASN A 318 3.31 -2.67 17.46
CA ASN A 318 4.53 -3.03 16.74
C ASN A 318 5.08 -1.88 15.87
N VAL A 319 4.44 -0.71 15.87
CA VAL A 319 4.95 0.51 15.21
C VAL A 319 6.06 1.11 16.07
N GLN A 320 7.25 0.55 15.94
CA GLN A 320 8.45 1.04 16.62
C GLN A 320 9.67 0.88 15.73
N PHE A 321 10.52 1.88 15.71
CA PHE A 321 11.79 1.82 15.01
C PHE A 321 12.87 2.58 15.78
N GLN A 322 13.83 1.84 16.34
CA GLN A 322 14.96 2.43 17.05
C GLN A 322 14.50 3.43 18.13
N ASN A 323 14.98 4.68 18.08
CA ASN A 323 14.56 5.76 18.98
C ASN A 323 13.74 6.84 18.24
N VAL A 324 13.12 6.48 17.12
CA VAL A 324 12.29 7.41 16.34
C VAL A 324 10.93 7.52 17.02
N ASP A 325 10.49 8.76 17.27
CA ASP A 325 9.18 9.00 17.87
C ASP A 325 8.04 8.72 16.88
N GLU A 326 6.84 8.46 17.41
CA GLU A 326 5.65 8.11 16.62
C GLU A 326 5.27 9.20 15.60
N GLN A 327 5.47 10.48 15.92
CA GLN A 327 5.13 11.58 15.01
C GLN A 327 6.06 11.60 13.79
N ALA A 328 7.35 11.32 14.01
CA ALA A 328 8.32 11.18 12.94
C ALA A 328 8.02 9.96 12.05
N ILE A 329 7.63 8.81 12.64
CA ILE A 329 7.21 7.62 11.88
C ILE A 329 5.96 7.93 11.03
N GLN A 330 4.95 8.56 11.64
CA GLN A 330 3.72 8.95 10.94
C GLN A 330 4.01 9.92 9.78
N LYS A 331 4.87 10.91 10.02
CA LYS A 331 5.31 11.85 8.98
C LYS A 331 6.05 11.12 7.84
N ALA A 332 6.96 10.19 8.16
CA ALA A 332 7.67 9.40 7.16
C ALA A 332 6.71 8.59 6.27
N TYR A 333 5.66 7.99 6.85
CA TYR A 333 4.63 7.30 6.07
C TYR A 333 3.84 8.25 5.17
N PHE A 334 3.37 9.39 5.69
CA PHE A 334 2.60 10.34 4.88
C PHE A 334 3.43 10.96 3.76
N ASP A 335 4.68 11.32 4.03
CA ASP A 335 5.61 11.80 3.01
C ASP A 335 5.84 10.72 1.93
N ALA A 336 5.93 9.45 2.34
CA ALA A 336 6.04 8.32 1.43
C ALA A 336 4.81 8.12 0.53
N VAL A 337 3.59 8.25 1.08
CA VAL A 337 2.34 8.17 0.32
C VAL A 337 2.20 9.31 -0.70
N ILE A 338 2.54 10.54 -0.29
CA ILE A 338 2.50 11.69 -1.19
C ILE A 338 3.48 11.49 -2.35
N TRP A 339 4.70 11.06 -2.03
CA TRP A 339 5.74 10.80 -3.03
C TRP A 339 5.36 9.62 -3.97
N SER A 340 4.76 8.56 -3.45
CA SER A 340 4.37 7.40 -4.25
C SER A 340 3.26 7.73 -5.26
N ASN A 341 2.30 8.59 -4.90
CA ASN A 341 1.26 9.06 -5.81
C ASN A 341 1.85 9.79 -7.03
N GLU A 342 2.84 10.64 -6.82
CA GLU A 342 3.55 11.33 -7.90
C GLU A 342 4.36 10.35 -8.77
N ALA A 343 5.00 9.36 -8.14
CA ALA A 343 5.77 8.35 -8.85
C ALA A 343 4.89 7.42 -9.69
N MET A 344 3.77 6.96 -9.15
CA MET A 344 2.84 6.08 -9.86
C MET A 344 2.20 6.76 -11.06
N ALA A 345 1.90 8.06 -10.99
CA ALA A 345 1.43 8.81 -12.15
C ALA A 345 2.41 8.75 -13.33
N LEU A 346 3.71 8.59 -13.08
CA LEU A 346 4.74 8.57 -14.13
C LEU A 346 5.07 7.14 -14.60
N VAL A 347 4.91 6.15 -13.71
CA VAL A 347 5.16 4.73 -13.97
C VAL A 347 3.96 4.06 -14.67
N ALA A 348 2.72 4.40 -14.28
CA ALA A 348 1.50 3.71 -14.71
C ALA A 348 0.92 4.18 -16.07
N HIS A 349 1.56 5.13 -16.75
CA HIS A 349 1.13 5.55 -18.08
C HIS A 349 1.65 4.60 -19.18
N SER A 350 0.71 3.81 -19.69
CA SER A 350 0.76 3.05 -20.96
C SER A 350 0.11 3.85 -22.07
#